data_AF-A0A9D7D720-F1
#
_entry.id   AF-A0A9D7D720-F1
#
_cell.length_a   1.000
_cell.length_b   1.000
_cell.length_c   1.000
_cell.angle_alpha   90.00
_cell.angle_beta   90.00
_cell.angle_gamma   90.00
#
_symmetry.space_group_name_H-M   'P 1'
#
loop_
_entity.id
_entity.type
_entity.pdbx_description
1 polymer ?
#
loop_
_entity_poly.entity_id
_entity_poly.type
_entity_poly.pdbx_seq_one_letter_code
_entity_poly.pdbx_strand_id
1 'polypeptide(L)'
;MADPMTLDDFWQTEGGQQLQTDMAGMSDAEQATMLNQLQQAADNGDLSADFNTDSMFLDSQIAEEKREEAETFQAEQAKAVEAGDWEKAEEMASNAEYAMEEVKDHGGDVADSEIVEAQYDQMDLENADYHQEIADDKADSAEAYAASGDLDTASMYADSAASEATVAADYGAAADQGGTYADQTVDTSSTFDATATVDTSASAVVDTSSSYSSVDTTTATE
;
A
#
# COMPACT_ATOMS: atom_id res chain seq x y z
N MET A 1 -31.62 -27.05 1.40
CA MET A 1 -30.62 -26.09 0.93
C MET A 1 -29.32 -26.85 0.91
N ALA A 2 -28.54 -26.80 -0.17
CA ALA A 2 -27.20 -27.37 -0.16
C ALA A 2 -26.35 -26.53 0.80
N ASP A 3 -25.43 -27.15 1.53
CA ASP A 3 -24.49 -26.40 2.36
C ASP A 3 -23.60 -25.53 1.44
N PRO A 4 -23.29 -24.29 1.84
CA PRO A 4 -22.42 -23.41 1.06
C PRO A 4 -21.05 -24.05 0.88
N MET A 5 -20.46 -23.89 -0.31
CA MET A 5 -19.17 -24.46 -0.64
C MET A 5 -18.07 -23.78 0.19
N THR A 6 -17.21 -24.57 0.84
CA THR A 6 -16.05 -24.03 1.55
C THR A 6 -14.91 -23.72 0.59
N LEU A 7 -13.93 -22.91 1.02
CA LEU A 7 -12.73 -22.64 0.24
C LEU A 7 -11.98 -23.95 -0.11
N ASP A 8 -11.90 -24.89 0.83
CA ASP A 8 -11.26 -26.21 0.65
C ASP A 8 -12.00 -27.07 -0.39
N ASP A 9 -13.32 -26.97 -0.45
CA ASP A 9 -14.14 -27.64 -1.46
C ASP A 9 -13.93 -26.98 -2.84
N PHE A 10 -13.82 -25.65 -2.90
CA PHE A 10 -13.57 -24.90 -4.13
C PHE A 10 -12.21 -25.24 -4.75
N TRP A 11 -11.14 -25.33 -3.95
CA TRP A 11 -9.80 -25.67 -4.44
C TRP A 11 -9.69 -27.07 -5.05
N GLN A 12 -10.61 -27.98 -4.71
CA GLN A 12 -10.68 -29.32 -5.30
C GLN A 12 -11.42 -29.34 -6.65
N THR A 13 -12.08 -28.25 -7.03
CA THR A 13 -12.77 -28.12 -8.33
C THR A 13 -11.79 -27.80 -9.47
N GLU A 14 -12.25 -27.98 -10.71
CA GLU A 14 -11.48 -27.59 -11.90
C GLU A 14 -11.23 -26.07 -11.92
N GLY A 15 -12.20 -25.26 -11.49
CA GLY A 15 -12.05 -23.80 -11.35
C GLY A 15 -11.00 -23.42 -10.32
N GLY A 16 -10.96 -24.09 -9.16
CA GLY A 16 -9.92 -23.87 -8.14
C GLY A 16 -8.52 -24.23 -8.61
N GLN A 17 -8.35 -25.33 -9.36
CA GLN A 17 -7.04 -25.73 -9.91
C GLN A 17 -6.55 -24.78 -11.01
N GLN A 18 -7.47 -24.30 -11.85
CA GLN A 18 -7.16 -23.29 -12.85
C GLN A 18 -6.72 -21.98 -12.18
N LEU A 19 -7.46 -21.53 -11.15
CA LEU A 19 -7.12 -20.34 -10.38
C LEU A 19 -5.72 -20.42 -9.75
N GLN A 20 -5.32 -21.57 -9.19
CA GLN A 20 -3.96 -21.75 -8.65
C GLN A 20 -2.87 -21.60 -9.72
N THR A 21 -3.17 -22.01 -10.96
CA THR A 21 -2.25 -21.87 -12.08
C THR A 21 -2.14 -20.41 -12.53
N ASP A 22 -3.27 -19.70 -12.57
CA ASP A 22 -3.33 -18.29 -12.98
C ASP A 22 -2.69 -17.38 -11.91
N MET A 23 -2.90 -17.67 -10.62
CA MET A 23 -2.26 -17.00 -9.49
C MET A 23 -0.73 -17.11 -9.50
N ALA A 24 -0.18 -18.23 -9.99
CA ALA A 24 1.28 -18.41 -10.05
C ALA A 24 1.99 -17.44 -11.01
N GLY A 25 1.25 -16.76 -11.88
CA GLY A 25 1.76 -15.72 -12.78
C GLY A 25 1.63 -14.28 -12.26
N MET A 26 1.00 -14.09 -11.10
CA MET A 26 0.66 -12.77 -10.53
C MET A 26 1.68 -12.32 -9.47
N SER A 27 1.66 -11.03 -9.14
CA SER A 27 2.42 -10.49 -8.00
C SER A 27 1.85 -11.00 -6.68
N ASP A 28 2.65 -10.97 -5.61
CA ASP A 28 2.22 -11.40 -4.27
C ASP A 28 1.02 -10.56 -3.76
N ALA A 29 1.00 -9.28 -4.12
CA ALA A 29 -0.08 -8.35 -3.78
C ALA A 29 -1.38 -8.67 -4.53
N GLU A 30 -1.30 -8.92 -5.83
CA GLU A 30 -2.45 -9.33 -6.64
C GLU A 30 -3.02 -10.68 -6.15
N GLN A 31 -2.15 -11.62 -5.76
CA GLN A 31 -2.54 -12.89 -5.15
C GLN A 31 -3.28 -12.68 -3.83
N ALA A 32 -2.79 -11.79 -2.95
CA ALA A 32 -3.42 -11.48 -1.67
C ALA A 32 -4.83 -10.88 -1.86
N THR A 33 -4.98 -9.93 -2.78
CA THR A 33 -6.29 -9.36 -3.16
C THR A 33 -7.26 -10.44 -3.62
N MET A 34 -6.83 -11.33 -4.52
CA MET A 34 -7.67 -12.42 -4.99
C MET A 34 -8.07 -13.41 -3.88
N LEU A 35 -7.15 -13.75 -2.97
CA LEU A 35 -7.46 -14.62 -1.85
C LEU A 35 -8.45 -13.98 -0.88
N ASN A 36 -8.34 -12.68 -0.63
CA ASN A 36 -9.27 -11.94 0.22
C ASN A 36 -10.68 -11.96 -0.38
N GLN A 37 -10.82 -11.63 -1.67
CA GLN A 37 -12.09 -11.70 -2.37
C GLN A 37 -12.69 -13.12 -2.38
N LEU A 38 -11.86 -14.16 -2.55
CA LEU A 38 -12.31 -15.55 -2.50
C LEU A 38 -12.83 -15.94 -1.11
N GLN A 39 -12.14 -15.48 -0.06
CA GLN A 39 -12.56 -15.68 1.33
C GLN A 39 -13.88 -14.98 1.62
N GLN A 40 -14.06 -13.73 1.17
CA GLN A 40 -15.33 -13.02 1.30
C GLN A 40 -16.48 -13.74 0.58
N ALA A 41 -16.24 -14.28 -0.62
CA ALA A 41 -17.23 -15.08 -1.34
C ALA A 41 -17.59 -16.37 -0.60
N ALA A 42 -16.61 -16.99 0.09
CA ALA A 42 -16.87 -18.14 0.95
C ALA A 42 -17.75 -17.76 2.14
N ASP A 43 -17.42 -16.66 2.82
CA ASP A 43 -18.12 -16.19 4.02
C ASP A 43 -19.57 -15.74 3.70
N ASN A 44 -19.78 -15.18 2.51
CA ASN A 44 -21.11 -14.81 2.01
C ASN A 44 -21.92 -16.01 1.46
N GLY A 45 -21.28 -17.16 1.26
CA GLY A 45 -21.89 -18.36 0.68
C GLY A 45 -22.13 -18.27 -0.82
N ASP A 46 -21.40 -17.39 -1.51
CA ASP A 46 -21.49 -17.16 -2.96
C ASP A 46 -20.60 -18.12 -3.77
N LEU A 47 -19.69 -18.85 -3.11
CA LEU A 47 -18.85 -19.86 -3.75
C LEU A 47 -19.69 -20.98 -4.38
N SER A 48 -19.35 -21.30 -5.62
CA SER A 48 -19.93 -22.41 -6.38
C SER A 48 -18.90 -22.99 -7.35
N ALA A 49 -19.18 -24.17 -7.92
CA ALA A 49 -18.28 -24.83 -8.84
C ALA A 49 -18.01 -24.03 -10.14
N ASP A 50 -18.93 -23.12 -10.50
CA ASP A 50 -18.84 -22.24 -11.67
C ASP A 50 -18.55 -20.79 -11.25
N PHE A 51 -17.96 -20.57 -10.06
CA PHE A 51 -17.64 -19.24 -9.57
C PHE A 51 -16.67 -18.54 -10.52
N ASN A 52 -17.05 -17.34 -10.97
CA ASN A 52 -16.32 -16.62 -12.00
C ASN A 52 -15.18 -15.79 -11.37
N THR A 53 -13.95 -16.24 -11.58
CA THR A 53 -12.73 -15.59 -11.09
C THR A 53 -12.16 -14.57 -12.09
N ASP A 54 -12.68 -14.49 -13.32
CA ASP A 54 -12.16 -13.56 -14.33
C ASP A 54 -12.31 -12.09 -13.90
N SER A 55 -13.40 -11.75 -13.20
CA SER A 55 -13.58 -10.41 -12.63
C SER A 55 -12.54 -10.13 -11.55
N MET A 56 -12.30 -11.10 -10.67
CA MET A 56 -11.36 -10.96 -9.56
C MET A 56 -9.93 -10.73 -10.04
N PHE A 57 -9.54 -11.34 -11.15
CA PHE A 57 -8.23 -11.12 -11.78
C PHE A 57 -8.10 -9.71 -12.36
N LEU A 58 -9.19 -9.16 -12.92
CA LEU A 58 -9.20 -7.77 -13.38
C LEU A 58 -9.17 -6.82 -12.18
N ASP A 59 -9.98 -7.10 -11.16
CA ASP A 59 -10.05 -6.30 -9.93
C ASP A 59 -8.71 -6.30 -9.20
N SER A 60 -7.99 -7.42 -9.13
CA SER A 60 -6.67 -7.48 -8.49
C SER A 60 -5.61 -6.64 -9.21
N GLN A 61 -5.63 -6.61 -10.54
CA GLN A 61 -4.72 -5.76 -11.32
C GLN A 61 -5.03 -4.27 -11.11
N ILE A 62 -6.33 -3.91 -11.08
CA ILE A 62 -6.75 -2.53 -10.82
C ILE A 62 -6.37 -2.12 -9.40
N ALA A 63 -6.62 -2.97 -8.41
CA ALA A 63 -6.23 -2.70 -7.02
C ALA A 63 -4.72 -2.47 -6.88
N GLU A 64 -3.89 -3.25 -7.59
CA GLU A 64 -2.44 -3.04 -7.54
C GLU A 64 -2.02 -1.74 -8.26
N GLU A 65 -2.59 -1.44 -9.43
CA GLU A 65 -2.35 -0.16 -10.13
C GLU A 65 -2.71 1.03 -9.23
N LYS A 66 -3.83 0.94 -8.49
CA LYS A 66 -4.27 1.99 -7.56
C LYS A 66 -3.39 2.10 -6.33
N ARG A 67 -2.84 0.99 -5.85
CA ARG A 67 -1.84 1.01 -4.77
C ARG A 67 -0.57 1.74 -5.21
N GLU A 68 -0.06 1.44 -6.41
CA GLU A 68 1.09 2.15 -6.98
C GLU A 68 0.80 3.66 -7.21
N GLU A 69 -0.41 4.01 -7.63
CA GLU A 69 -0.84 5.41 -7.75
C GLU A 69 -0.85 6.11 -6.38
N ALA A 70 -1.41 5.48 -5.34
CA ALA A 70 -1.44 6.01 -3.98
C ALA A 70 -0.03 6.27 -3.44
N GLU A 71 0.89 5.33 -3.62
CA GLU A 71 2.31 5.49 -3.23
C GLU A 71 2.98 6.64 -3.98
N THR A 72 2.66 6.81 -5.25
CA THR A 72 3.17 7.93 -6.06
C THR A 72 2.67 9.26 -5.54
N PHE A 73 1.38 9.38 -5.24
CA PHE A 73 0.79 10.60 -4.68
C PHE A 73 1.39 10.95 -3.32
N GLN A 74 1.57 9.98 -2.43
CA GLN A 74 2.23 10.20 -1.14
C GLN A 74 3.68 10.70 -1.31
N ALA A 75 4.43 10.14 -2.24
CA ALA A 75 5.78 10.60 -2.54
C ALA A 75 5.81 12.03 -3.15
N GLU A 76 4.75 12.46 -3.82
CA GLU A 76 4.60 13.84 -4.31
C GLU A 76 4.13 14.81 -3.22
N GLN A 77 3.24 14.38 -2.32
CA GLN A 77 2.83 15.11 -1.12
C GLN A 77 4.04 15.47 -0.28
N ALA A 78 4.92 14.50 0.01
CA ALA A 78 6.15 14.73 0.76
C ALA A 78 7.04 15.82 0.13
N LYS A 79 7.21 15.79 -1.20
CA LYS A 79 7.98 16.82 -1.93
C LYS A 79 7.32 18.19 -1.86
N ALA A 80 5.98 18.24 -1.89
CA ALA A 80 5.23 19.49 -1.79
C ALA A 80 5.35 20.10 -0.38
N VAL A 81 5.25 19.27 0.66
CA VAL A 81 5.51 19.65 2.06
C VAL A 81 6.94 20.19 2.23
N GLU A 82 7.96 19.50 1.71
CA GLU A 82 9.35 19.97 1.74
C GLU A 82 9.54 21.32 1.03
N ALA A 83 8.74 21.58 -0.01
CA ALA A 83 8.75 22.83 -0.75
C ALA A 83 7.94 23.95 -0.10
N GLY A 84 7.14 23.66 0.95
CA GLY A 84 6.16 24.58 1.53
C GLY A 84 4.97 24.86 0.60
N ASP A 85 4.70 23.95 -0.34
CA ASP A 85 3.59 24.03 -1.29
C ASP A 85 2.40 23.26 -0.72
N TRP A 86 1.70 23.89 0.23
CA TRP A 86 0.64 23.26 1.04
C TRP A 86 -0.59 22.90 0.22
N GLU A 87 -1.02 23.78 -0.70
CA GLU A 87 -2.11 23.52 -1.65
C GLU A 87 -1.83 22.26 -2.49
N LYS A 88 -0.61 22.13 -3.02
CA LYS A 88 -0.23 20.93 -3.77
C LYS A 88 -0.14 19.69 -2.86
N ALA A 89 0.36 19.84 -1.64
CA ALA A 89 0.42 18.73 -0.70
C ALA A 89 -0.98 18.19 -0.39
N GLU A 90 -1.97 19.08 -0.19
CA GLU A 90 -3.36 18.73 0.05
C GLU A 90 -3.96 18.00 -1.16
N GLU A 91 -3.72 18.50 -2.38
CA GLU A 91 -4.17 17.84 -3.62
C GLU A 91 -3.63 16.41 -3.73
N MET A 92 -2.34 16.21 -3.44
CA MET A 92 -1.72 14.88 -3.48
C MET A 92 -2.29 13.96 -2.39
N ALA A 93 -2.52 14.46 -1.17
CA ALA A 93 -3.13 13.70 -0.09
C ALA A 93 -4.56 13.24 -0.46
N SER A 94 -5.35 14.12 -1.07
CA SER A 94 -6.71 13.78 -1.53
C SER A 94 -6.70 12.75 -2.66
N ASN A 95 -5.76 12.86 -3.61
CA ASN A 95 -5.59 11.87 -4.68
C ASN A 95 -5.14 10.49 -4.12
N ALA A 96 -4.29 10.48 -3.10
CA ALA A 96 -3.89 9.25 -2.42
C ALA A 96 -5.08 8.59 -1.71
N GLU A 97 -5.91 9.35 -0.98
CA GLU A 97 -7.14 8.83 -0.35
C GLU A 97 -8.08 8.22 -1.40
N TYR A 98 -8.30 8.93 -2.52
CA TYR A 98 -9.15 8.43 -3.60
C TYR A 98 -8.62 7.12 -4.19
N ALA A 99 -7.32 7.03 -4.43
CA ALA A 99 -6.69 5.82 -4.93
C ALA A 99 -6.85 4.66 -3.94
N MET A 100 -6.69 4.89 -2.63
CA MET A 100 -6.87 3.88 -1.59
C MET A 100 -8.33 3.40 -1.46
N GLU A 101 -9.32 4.27 -1.63
CA GLU A 101 -10.73 3.85 -1.70
C GLU A 101 -10.99 2.96 -2.92
N GLU A 102 -10.37 3.25 -4.07
CA GLU A 102 -10.46 2.40 -5.27
C GLU A 102 -9.76 1.03 -5.06
N VAL A 103 -8.62 0.98 -4.36
CA VAL A 103 -8.01 -0.30 -3.96
C VAL A 103 -9.01 -1.15 -3.18
N LYS A 104 -9.69 -0.54 -2.21
CA LYS A 104 -10.70 -1.19 -1.37
C LYS A 104 -11.93 -1.64 -2.17
N ASP A 105 -12.43 -0.80 -3.08
CA ASP A 105 -13.57 -1.13 -3.95
C ASP A 105 -13.27 -2.30 -4.90
N HIS A 106 -12.01 -2.44 -5.31
CA HIS A 106 -11.50 -3.58 -6.07
C HIS A 106 -10.99 -4.74 -5.19
N GLY A 107 -11.40 -4.78 -3.91
CA GLY A 107 -11.15 -5.88 -2.98
C GLY A 107 -9.70 -6.04 -2.55
N GLY A 108 -8.85 -5.06 -2.85
CA GLY A 108 -7.52 -4.95 -2.29
C GLY A 108 -7.58 -4.69 -0.79
N ASP A 109 -6.57 -5.17 -0.08
CA ASP A 109 -6.45 -4.96 1.36
C ASP A 109 -5.97 -3.53 1.62
N VAL A 110 -6.89 -2.70 2.12
CA VAL A 110 -6.66 -1.37 2.69
C VAL A 110 -7.36 -1.38 4.03
N ALA A 111 -6.62 -1.08 5.10
CA ALA A 111 -7.25 -0.98 6.40
C ALA A 111 -8.02 0.35 6.48
N ASP A 112 -9.27 0.32 6.96
CA ASP A 112 -10.08 1.54 7.15
C ASP A 112 -9.35 2.61 7.99
N SER A 113 -8.38 2.22 8.82
CA SER A 113 -7.52 3.13 9.56
C SER A 113 -6.60 3.98 8.67
N GLU A 114 -6.15 3.45 7.53
CA GLU A 114 -5.23 4.11 6.59
C GLU A 114 -5.95 5.25 5.85
N ILE A 115 -7.23 5.04 5.53
CA ILE A 115 -8.09 6.09 4.94
C ILE A 115 -8.37 7.18 5.98
N VAL A 116 -8.60 6.80 7.24
CA VAL A 116 -8.79 7.77 8.33
C VAL A 116 -7.51 8.57 8.63
N GLU A 117 -6.34 7.94 8.53
CA GLU A 117 -5.04 8.62 8.65
C GLU A 117 -4.84 9.64 7.53
N ALA A 118 -5.17 9.30 6.28
CA ALA A 118 -5.14 10.24 5.16
C ALA A 118 -6.04 11.47 5.36
N GLN A 119 -7.19 11.31 6.04
CA GLN A 119 -8.07 12.44 6.39
C GLN A 119 -7.46 13.34 7.47
N TYR A 120 -6.69 12.78 8.41
CA TYR A 120 -5.94 13.59 9.38
C TYR A 120 -4.82 14.37 8.71
N ASP A 121 -4.11 13.76 7.75
CA ASP A 121 -3.07 14.44 6.99
C ASP A 121 -3.62 15.63 6.21
N GLN A 122 -4.80 15.48 5.57
CA GLN A 122 -5.48 16.60 4.90
C GLN A 122 -5.80 17.73 5.87
N MET A 123 -6.31 17.41 7.07
CA MET A 123 -6.61 18.42 8.09
C MET A 123 -5.34 19.16 8.55
N ASP A 124 -4.22 18.46 8.70
CA ASP A 124 -2.95 19.09 9.07
C ASP A 124 -2.41 19.97 7.93
N LEU A 125 -2.55 19.55 6.67
CA LEU A 125 -2.16 20.35 5.51
C LEU A 125 -3.03 21.61 5.33
N GLU A 126 -4.34 21.52 5.55
CA GLU A 126 -5.24 22.70 5.58
C GLU A 126 -4.80 23.69 6.67
N ASN A 127 -4.42 23.21 7.85
CA ASN A 127 -3.90 24.08 8.91
C ASN A 127 -2.54 24.70 8.54
N ALA A 128 -1.68 23.95 7.86
CA ALA A 128 -0.41 24.46 7.36
C ALA A 128 -0.62 25.62 6.38
N ASP A 129 -1.51 25.44 5.41
CA ASP A 129 -1.88 26.46 4.42
C ASP A 129 -2.46 27.71 5.10
N TYR A 130 -3.42 27.53 6.02
CA TYR A 130 -4.03 28.63 6.77
C TYR A 130 -2.98 29.49 7.51
N HIS A 131 -2.01 28.85 8.18
CA HIS A 131 -0.96 29.58 8.89
C HIS A 131 0.05 30.24 7.94
N GLN A 132 0.28 29.65 6.76
CA GLN A 132 1.10 30.26 5.71
C GLN A 132 0.45 31.53 5.14
N GLU A 133 -0.86 31.51 4.86
CA GLU A 133 -1.59 32.72 4.41
C GLU A 133 -1.46 33.86 5.43
N ILE A 134 -1.59 33.55 6.73
CA ILE A 134 -1.40 34.55 7.79
C ILE A 134 0.05 35.07 7.83
N ALA A 135 1.03 34.18 7.63
CA ALA A 135 2.44 34.57 7.57
C ALA A 135 2.68 35.57 6.43
N ASP A 136 2.13 35.30 5.25
CA ASP A 136 2.28 36.14 4.06
C ASP A 136 1.59 37.50 4.24
N ASP A 137 0.35 37.53 4.75
CA ASP A 137 -0.36 38.77 5.09
C ASP A 137 0.42 39.66 6.07
N LYS A 138 1.10 39.04 7.04
CA LYS A 138 1.93 39.75 8.01
C LYS A 138 3.25 40.21 7.40
N ALA A 139 3.84 39.44 6.49
CA ALA A 139 5.03 39.83 5.75
C ALA A 139 4.75 41.06 4.85
N ASP A 140 3.63 41.06 4.15
CA ASP A 140 3.15 42.20 3.34
C ASP A 140 2.92 43.44 4.21
N SER A 141 2.31 43.25 5.38
CA SER A 141 2.13 44.32 6.37
C SER A 141 3.47 44.88 6.86
N ALA A 142 4.44 44.00 7.16
CA ALA A 142 5.78 44.40 7.56
C ALA A 142 6.48 45.22 6.47
N GLU A 143 6.38 44.80 5.21
CA GLU A 143 6.93 45.53 4.06
C GLU A 143 6.30 46.92 3.92
N ALA A 144 4.97 47.02 4.04
CA ALA A 144 4.25 48.28 3.97
C ALA A 144 4.68 49.27 5.07
N TYR A 145 4.82 48.80 6.32
CA TYR A 145 5.29 49.65 7.43
C TYR A 145 6.76 50.03 7.25
N ALA A 146 7.62 49.12 6.79
CA ALA A 146 9.02 49.40 6.50
C ALA A 146 9.16 50.48 5.41
N ALA A 147 8.35 50.39 4.35
CA ALA A 147 8.31 51.39 3.28
C ALA A 147 7.84 52.78 3.76
N SER A 148 6.98 52.82 4.78
CA SER A 148 6.53 54.06 5.42
C SER A 148 7.53 54.65 6.44
N GLY A 149 8.59 53.90 6.76
CA GLY A 149 9.63 54.28 7.73
C GLY A 149 9.31 53.92 9.19
N ASP A 150 8.22 53.21 9.46
CA ASP A 150 7.87 52.69 10.78
C ASP A 150 8.50 51.31 10.99
N LEU A 151 9.81 51.32 11.28
CA LEU A 151 10.61 50.11 11.41
C LEU A 151 10.27 49.27 12.66
N ASP A 152 9.80 49.91 13.73
CA ASP A 152 9.43 49.22 14.96
C ASP A 152 8.17 48.36 14.71
N THR A 153 7.15 48.93 14.08
CA THR A 153 5.94 48.19 13.69
C THR A 153 6.25 47.14 12.63
N ALA A 154 7.10 47.46 11.64
CA ALA A 154 7.52 46.49 10.63
C ALA A 154 8.20 45.26 11.25
N SER A 155 9.09 45.46 12.23
CA SER A 155 9.76 44.36 12.93
C SER A 155 8.77 43.47 13.69
N MET A 156 7.76 44.06 14.34
CA MET A 156 6.73 43.29 15.05
C MET A 156 5.94 42.38 14.10
N TYR A 157 5.58 42.89 12.91
CA TYR A 157 4.87 42.09 11.91
C TYR A 157 5.78 41.02 11.29
N ALA A 158 7.05 41.32 11.04
CA ALA A 158 8.02 40.35 10.53
C ALA A 158 8.27 39.20 11.52
N ASP A 159 8.43 39.49 12.82
CA ASP A 159 8.58 38.46 13.86
C ASP A 159 7.31 37.59 13.97
N SER A 160 6.13 38.20 13.82
CA SER A 160 4.88 37.48 13.84
C SER A 160 4.68 36.62 12.58
N ALA A 161 5.06 37.11 11.39
CA ALA A 161 5.07 36.33 10.16
C ALA A 161 5.95 35.08 10.29
N ALA A 162 7.18 35.24 10.82
CA ALA A 162 8.08 34.13 11.06
C ALA A 162 7.52 33.09 12.06
N SER A 163 6.77 33.56 13.07
CA SER A 163 6.12 32.68 14.03
C SER A 163 5.02 31.84 13.38
N GLU A 164 4.20 32.44 12.52
CA GLU A 164 3.13 31.71 11.80
C GLU A 164 3.70 30.75 10.76
N ALA A 165 4.74 31.14 10.02
CA ALA A 165 5.44 30.24 9.11
C ALA A 165 6.05 29.03 9.84
N THR A 166 6.46 29.18 11.10
CA THR A 166 6.90 28.06 11.94
C THR A 166 5.74 27.13 12.26
N VAL A 167 4.57 27.68 12.60
CA VAL A 167 3.36 26.89 12.87
C VAL A 167 2.91 26.14 11.62
N ALA A 168 2.95 26.79 10.45
CA ALA A 168 2.65 26.14 9.17
C ALA A 168 3.56 24.94 8.92
N ALA A 169 4.88 25.12 9.11
CA ALA A 169 5.85 24.05 8.97
C ALA A 169 5.65 22.92 10.00
N ASP A 170 5.25 23.23 11.23
CA ASP A 170 4.96 22.23 12.26
C ASP A 170 3.76 21.35 11.88
N TYR A 171 2.68 21.94 11.34
CA TYR A 171 1.54 21.19 10.81
C TYR A 171 1.89 20.39 9.56
N GLY A 172 2.62 20.98 8.61
CA GLY A 172 3.09 20.26 7.42
C GLY A 172 4.02 19.08 7.76
N ALA A 173 4.78 19.18 8.85
CA ALA A 173 5.59 18.07 9.36
C ALA A 173 4.80 17.02 10.14
N ALA A 174 3.61 17.37 10.64
CA ALA A 174 2.71 16.45 11.33
C ALA A 174 1.93 15.57 10.35
N ALA A 175 1.60 16.08 9.16
CA ALA A 175 1.08 15.27 8.06
C ALA A 175 2.09 14.17 7.69
N ASP A 176 1.64 12.93 7.65
CA ASP A 176 2.49 11.76 7.43
C ASP A 176 3.11 11.80 6.02
N GLN A 177 4.40 12.12 5.94
CA GLN A 177 5.13 12.36 4.68
C GLN A 177 5.49 11.07 3.92
N GLY A 178 4.70 10.00 4.07
CA GLY A 178 4.96 8.71 3.40
C GLY A 178 5.11 7.53 4.34
N GLY A 179 4.26 7.45 5.36
CA GLY A 179 3.98 6.20 6.07
C GLY A 179 3.78 5.07 5.07
N THR A 180 4.64 4.06 5.14
CA THR A 180 4.65 2.92 4.22
C THR A 180 3.38 2.09 4.44
N TYR A 181 2.35 2.27 3.63
CA TYR A 181 1.15 1.41 3.63
C TYR A 181 1.40 0.02 3.01
N ALA A 182 2.67 -0.33 2.77
CA ALA A 182 3.08 -1.56 2.09
C ALA A 182 4.15 -2.35 2.85
N ASP A 183 4.15 -2.37 4.19
CA ASP A 183 4.82 -3.43 4.96
C ASP A 183 3.84 -4.19 5.86
N GLN A 184 2.67 -4.52 5.32
CA GLN A 184 2.06 -5.80 5.69
C GLN A 184 2.59 -6.85 4.71
N THR A 185 3.83 -7.28 4.96
CA THR A 185 4.15 -8.67 4.66
C THR A 185 3.07 -9.50 5.33
N VAL A 186 2.13 -10.03 4.54
CA VAL A 186 1.20 -11.04 5.01
C VAL A 186 2.06 -12.09 5.67
N ASP A 187 1.96 -12.23 7.00
CA ASP A 187 2.60 -13.30 7.72
C ASP A 187 1.86 -14.60 7.36
N THR A 188 2.16 -15.10 6.16
CA THR A 188 1.70 -16.39 5.65
C THR A 188 2.30 -17.56 6.44
N SER A 189 3.14 -17.30 7.46
CA SER A 189 3.73 -18.36 8.28
C SER A 189 2.71 -19.07 9.19
N SER A 190 1.52 -18.50 9.38
CA SER A 190 0.41 -19.19 10.05
C SER A 190 -0.71 -19.56 9.08
N THR A 191 -0.72 -20.84 8.68
CA THR A 191 -1.88 -21.68 8.30
C THR A 191 -2.00 -22.19 6.85
N PHE A 192 -0.94 -22.20 6.03
CA PHE A 192 -0.87 -23.13 4.89
C PHE A 192 0.29 -24.12 5.04
N ASP A 193 0.00 -25.28 5.65
CA ASP A 193 0.89 -26.44 5.62
C ASP A 193 0.80 -27.10 4.23
N ALA A 194 1.55 -26.54 3.28
CA ALA A 194 1.68 -27.08 1.92
C ALA A 194 2.61 -28.31 1.84
N THR A 195 2.86 -29.03 2.96
CA THR A 195 3.68 -30.26 2.96
C THR A 195 2.90 -31.56 2.80
N ALA A 196 1.65 -31.50 2.35
CA ALA A 196 0.89 -32.67 1.89
C ALA A 196 1.43 -33.21 0.54
N THR A 197 2.66 -33.73 0.58
CA THR A 197 3.16 -34.92 -0.14
C THR A 197 2.59 -35.15 -1.55
N VAL A 198 3.20 -34.51 -2.54
CA VAL A 198 3.24 -35.07 -3.90
C VAL A 198 4.15 -36.30 -3.87
N ASP A 199 3.54 -37.47 -3.67
CA ASP A 199 4.17 -38.76 -3.88
C ASP A 199 4.48 -38.93 -5.38
N THR A 200 5.72 -38.61 -5.76
CA THR A 200 6.24 -38.81 -7.13
C THR A 200 6.79 -40.23 -7.35
N SER A 201 6.44 -41.19 -6.50
CA SER A 201 6.93 -42.59 -6.59
C SER A 201 6.06 -43.47 -7.49
N ALA A 202 5.81 -43.08 -8.75
CA ALA A 202 5.21 -44.01 -9.72
C ALA A 202 5.67 -43.77 -11.17
N SER A 203 6.82 -44.38 -11.47
CA SER A 203 7.05 -45.13 -12.72
C SER A 203 7.45 -44.34 -13.99
N ALA A 204 8.75 -44.08 -14.11
CA ALA A 204 9.44 -44.34 -15.37
C ALA A 204 10.80 -45.00 -15.09
N VAL A 205 10.80 -46.32 -15.23
CA VAL A 205 11.97 -47.19 -15.20
C VAL A 205 12.88 -46.82 -16.38
N VAL A 206 14.04 -46.23 -16.11
CA VAL A 206 15.19 -46.34 -17.02
C VAL A 206 16.38 -46.80 -16.19
N ASP A 207 16.51 -48.12 -16.11
CA ASP A 207 17.76 -48.79 -15.83
C ASP A 207 18.68 -48.62 -17.04
N THR A 208 19.80 -47.94 -16.84
CA THR A 208 21.08 -48.33 -17.43
C THR A 208 22.20 -48.03 -16.44
N SER A 209 22.32 -48.93 -15.46
CA SER A 209 23.59 -49.46 -14.97
C SER A 209 24.88 -48.88 -15.60
N SER A 210 25.66 -48.14 -14.80
CA SER A 210 27.12 -48.23 -14.83
C SER A 210 27.71 -47.95 -13.45
N SER A 211 28.38 -48.98 -12.96
CA SER A 211 28.84 -49.22 -11.61
C SER A 211 30.13 -48.47 -11.29
N TYR A 212 30.19 -47.96 -10.05
CA TYR A 212 31.31 -48.01 -9.10
C TYR A 212 32.76 -47.95 -9.61
N SER A 213 33.52 -47.00 -9.05
CA SER A 213 34.78 -47.32 -8.38
C SER A 213 35.22 -46.17 -7.46
N SER A 214 34.99 -46.38 -6.17
CA SER A 214 35.62 -45.68 -5.05
C SER A 214 37.15 -45.60 -5.17
N VAL A 215 37.72 -44.42 -4.97
CA VAL A 215 39.05 -44.27 -4.36
C VAL A 215 38.95 -43.17 -3.30
N ASP A 216 39.07 -43.64 -2.06
CA ASP A 216 39.39 -42.88 -0.86
C ASP A 216 40.89 -42.57 -0.86
N THR A 217 41.28 -41.32 -0.61
CA THR A 217 42.48 -41.01 0.20
C THR A 217 42.38 -39.59 0.77
N THR A 218 42.08 -39.54 2.07
CA THR A 218 42.48 -38.56 3.10
C THR A 218 43.66 -37.61 2.79
N THR A 219 43.57 -36.35 3.26
CA THR A 219 44.54 -35.55 4.06
C THR A 219 43.95 -34.12 4.20
N ALA A 220 43.31 -33.76 5.30
CA ALA A 220 43.85 -33.19 6.55
C ALA A 220 44.25 -31.69 6.47
N THR A 221 43.67 -30.98 7.43
CA THR A 221 43.78 -29.58 7.87
C THR A 221 45.19 -28.99 7.94
N GLU A 222 45.39 -27.80 7.38
CA GLU A 222 45.79 -26.52 8.03
C GLU A 222 45.69 -25.36 7.01
#